data_AF-A0A4Y2Q0R2-F1
#
_entry.id   AF-A0A4Y2Q0R2-F1
#
_cell.length_a   1.000
_cell.length_b   1.000
_cell.length_c   1.000
_cell.angle_alpha   90.00
_cell.angle_beta   90.00
_cell.angle_gamma   90.00
#
_symmetry.space_group_name_H-M   'P 1'
#
loop_
_entity.id
_entity.type
_entity.pdbx_description
1 polymer ?
#
loop_
_entity_poly.entity_id
_entity_poly.type
_entity_poly.pdbx_seq_one_letter_code
_entity_poly.pdbx_strand_id
1 'polypeptide(L)'
;MPWKEQRRFSLHMLRDLGFGKTRMEEHIKEEILELLERISDQEGKPVKHAYILAPSMSNNIASLVFGKRLKFDDPQRERLDHLVREVGRLAGSVSWQLFFPWLRAVMSTFNIGNNGTLFRVMHEVKNYC
;
A
#
# COMPACT_ATOMS: atom_id res chain seq x y z
N MET A 1 2.37 21.37 -7.27
CA MET A 1 2.57 21.98 -5.94
C MET A 1 3.96 21.64 -5.43
N PRO A 2 4.71 22.60 -4.86
CA PRO A 2 5.95 22.33 -4.12
C PRO A 2 5.72 21.33 -2.99
N TRP A 3 6.74 20.51 -2.66
CA TRP A 3 6.65 19.46 -1.64
C TRP A 3 6.09 19.94 -0.29
N LYS A 4 6.48 21.15 0.15
CA LYS A 4 6.02 21.73 1.42
C LYS A 4 4.50 21.96 1.43
N GLU A 5 3.95 22.45 0.32
CA GLU A 5 2.51 22.73 0.19
C GLU A 5 1.72 21.43 0.13
N GLN A 6 2.14 20.47 -0.70
CA GLN A 6 1.49 19.17 -0.81
C GLN A 6 1.47 18.45 0.54
N ARG A 7 2.59 18.45 1.27
CA ARG A 7 2.67 17.85 2.61
C ARG A 7 1.71 18.52 3.59
N ARG A 8 1.67 19.86 3.63
CA ARG A 8 0.76 20.61 4.52
C ARG A 8 -0.70 20.30 4.19
N PHE A 9 -1.04 20.31 2.90
CA PHE A 9 -2.38 19.99 2.42
C PHE A 9 -2.79 18.56 2.80
N SER A 10 -1.97 17.55 2.49
CA SER A 10 -2.28 16.15 2.80
C SER A 10 -2.45 15.90 4.30
N LEU A 11 -1.59 16.47 5.16
CA LEU A 11 -1.73 16.31 6.61
C LEU A 11 -2.99 16.98 7.14
N HIS A 12 -3.35 18.14 6.59
CA HIS A 12 -4.60 18.81 6.94
C HIS A 12 -5.81 17.95 6.56
N MET A 13 -5.84 17.48 5.31
CA MET A 13 -6.90 16.61 4.79
C MET A 13 -7.05 15.34 5.61
N LEU A 14 -5.95 14.64 5.94
CA LEU A 14 -6.00 13.43 6.76
C LEU A 14 -6.64 13.71 8.13
N ARG A 15 -6.27 14.82 8.77
CA ARG A 15 -6.85 15.22 10.06
C ARG A 15 -8.34 15.55 9.93
N ASP A 16 -8.75 16.19 8.84
CA ASP A 16 -10.17 16.49 8.57
C ASP A 16 -10.97 15.20 8.37
N LEU A 17 -10.43 14.24 7.61
CA LEU A 17 -11.03 12.91 7.37
C LEU A 17 -11.16 12.06 8.64
N GLY A 18 -10.41 12.35 9.70
CA GLY A 18 -10.51 11.67 10.99
C GLY A 18 -9.23 11.06 11.52
N PHE A 19 -8.09 11.24 10.82
CA PHE A 19 -6.79 10.78 11.30
C PHE A 19 -6.46 11.41 12.66
N GLY A 20 -6.16 10.57 13.64
CA GLY A 20 -5.88 11.01 15.02
C GLY A 20 -7.11 11.47 15.81
N LYS A 21 -8.33 11.19 15.34
CA LYS A 21 -9.59 11.44 16.06
C LYS A 21 -10.21 10.12 16.55
N THR A 22 -11.12 10.19 17.51
CA THR A 22 -11.81 9.03 18.12
C THR A 22 -12.45 8.09 17.09
N ARG A 23 -13.02 8.63 16.01
CA ARG A 23 -13.61 7.82 14.92
C ARG A 23 -12.60 6.85 14.27
N MET A 24 -11.35 7.27 14.10
CA MET A 24 -10.30 6.40 13.58
C MET A 24 -9.92 5.33 14.60
N GLU A 25 -9.87 5.70 15.89
CA GLU A 25 -9.59 4.74 16.96
C GLU A 25 -10.66 3.64 17.03
N GLU A 26 -11.94 4.00 16.93
CA GLU A 26 -13.06 3.05 16.87
C GLU A 26 -12.91 2.10 15.67
N HIS A 27 -12.61 2.65 14.49
CA HIS A 27 -12.37 1.84 13.29
C HIS A 27 -11.19 0.87 13.47
N ILE A 28 -10.07 1.34 14.04
CA ILE A 28 -8.91 0.50 14.30
C ILE A 28 -9.27 -0.62 15.28
N LYS A 29 -10.08 -0.35 16.31
CA LYS A 29 -10.54 -1.37 17.25
C LYS A 29 -11.40 -2.43 16.56
N GLU A 30 -12.31 -2.02 15.67
CA GLU A 30 -13.11 -2.95 14.87
C GLU A 30 -12.24 -3.85 13.98
N GLU A 31 -11.24 -3.27 13.30
CA GLU A 31 -10.29 -4.03 12.49
C GLU A 31 -9.43 -5.00 13.32
N ILE A 32 -9.04 -4.60 14.53
CA ILE A 32 -8.31 -5.49 15.46
C ILE A 32 -9.19 -6.68 15.87
N LEU A 33 -10.48 -6.48 16.11
CA LEU A 33 -11.39 -7.58 16.42
C LEU A 33 -11.49 -8.59 15.27
N GLU A 34 -11.68 -8.11 14.04
CA GLU A 34 -11.70 -9.00 12.86
C GLU A 34 -10.34 -9.69 12.65
N LEU A 35 -9.24 -8.99 12.91
CA LEU A 35 -7.89 -9.56 12.84
C LEU A 35 -7.70 -10.70 13.85
N LEU A 36 -8.18 -10.51 15.09
CA LEU A 36 -8.08 -11.52 16.16
C LEU A 36 -8.92 -12.75 15.85
N GLU A 37 -10.13 -12.57 15.32
CA GLU A 37 -10.99 -13.68 14.86
C GLU A 37 -10.27 -14.51 13.80
N ARG A 38 -9.71 -13.87 12.76
CA ARG A 38 -8.93 -14.56 11.72
C ARG A 38 -7.71 -15.29 12.24
N ILE A 39 -7.06 -14.78 13.29
CA ILE A 39 -5.92 -15.47 13.92
C ILE A 39 -6.43 -16.70 14.69
N SER A 40 -7.55 -16.57 15.39
CA SER A 40 -8.20 -17.67 16.11
C SER A 40 -8.60 -18.82 15.17
N ASP A 41 -9.13 -18.49 13.99
CA ASP A 41 -9.54 -19.46 12.96
C ASP A 41 -8.39 -20.30 12.40
N GLN A 42 -7.14 -19.92 12.66
CA GLN A 42 -5.96 -20.68 12.22
C GLN A 42 -5.69 -21.87 13.16
N GLU A 43 -6.41 -22.01 14.27
CA GLU A 43 -6.35 -23.17 15.18
C GLU A 43 -4.92 -23.51 15.64
N GLY A 44 -4.09 -22.49 15.85
CA GLY A 44 -2.68 -22.65 16.24
C GLY A 44 -1.72 -23.04 15.11
N LYS A 45 -2.18 -23.11 13.85
CA LYS A 45 -1.31 -23.35 12.69
C LYS A 45 -0.38 -22.14 12.46
N PRO A 46 0.86 -22.36 11.99
CA PRO A 46 1.76 -21.27 11.66
C PRO A 46 1.16 -20.39 10.57
N VAL A 47 1.06 -19.08 10.84
CA VAL A 47 0.57 -18.12 9.87
C VAL A 47 1.66 -17.14 9.47
N LYS A 48 1.72 -16.85 8.17
CA LYS A 48 2.55 -15.75 7.68
C LYS A 48 1.87 -14.43 8.04
N HIS A 49 2.32 -13.81 9.14
CA HIS A 49 1.78 -12.56 9.69
C HIS A 49 1.53 -11.46 8.64
N ALA A 50 2.43 -11.33 7.65
CA ALA A 50 2.29 -10.34 6.57
C ALA A 50 0.99 -10.51 5.75
N TYR A 51 0.45 -11.71 5.63
CA TYR A 51 -0.78 -11.98 4.89
C TYR A 51 -2.05 -11.58 5.65
N ILE A 52 -2.01 -11.51 6.98
CA ILE A 52 -3.16 -11.07 7.77
C ILE A 52 -3.04 -9.59 8.14
N LEU A 53 -1.84 -9.13 8.50
CA LEU A 53 -1.61 -7.76 8.95
C LEU A 53 -1.67 -6.74 7.81
N ALA A 54 -1.01 -7.01 6.68
CA ALA A 54 -0.95 -6.04 5.60
C ALA A 54 -2.34 -5.64 5.08
N PRO A 55 -3.28 -6.59 4.86
CA PRO A 55 -4.61 -6.21 4.41
C PRO A 55 -5.45 -5.49 5.46
N SER A 56 -5.33 -5.83 6.76
CA SER A 56 -6.03 -5.10 7.83
C SER A 56 -5.51 -3.65 7.98
N MET A 57 -4.18 -3.45 7.92
CA MET A 57 -3.60 -2.10 7.90
C MET A 57 -3.99 -1.31 6.64
N SER A 58 -4.00 -1.97 5.48
CA SER A 58 -4.45 -1.38 4.21
C SER A 58 -5.90 -0.91 4.31
N ASN A 59 -6.77 -1.68 4.97
CA ASN A 59 -8.18 -1.33 5.14
C ASN A 59 -8.38 -0.07 6.01
N ASN A 60 -7.62 0.09 7.09
CA ASN A 60 -7.65 1.31 7.91
C ASN A 60 -7.33 2.56 7.06
N ILE A 61 -6.31 2.48 6.20
CA ILE A 61 -5.92 3.59 5.31
C ILE A 61 -6.96 3.79 4.21
N ALA A 62 -7.43 2.72 3.58
CA ALA A 62 -8.45 2.77 2.53
C ALA A 62 -9.76 3.37 3.06
N SER A 63 -10.21 2.97 4.25
CA SER A 63 -11.41 3.53 4.86
C SER A 63 -11.24 4.99 5.25
N LEU A 64 -10.04 5.42 5.64
CA LEU A 64 -9.77 6.84 5.91
C LEU A 64 -9.85 7.69 4.64
N VAL A 65 -9.21 7.22 3.56
CA VAL A 65 -9.05 7.99 2.32
C VAL A 65 -10.28 7.92 1.43
N PHE A 66 -10.88 6.74 1.27
CA PHE A 66 -12.02 6.50 0.40
C PHE A 66 -13.37 6.55 1.13
N GLY A 67 -13.37 6.62 2.46
CA GLY A 67 -14.59 6.64 3.27
C GLY A 67 -15.39 5.33 3.23
N LYS A 68 -14.80 4.25 2.69
CA LYS A 68 -15.44 2.94 2.53
C LYS A 68 -14.54 1.83 3.07
N ARG A 69 -15.16 0.90 3.79
CA ARG A 69 -14.51 -0.33 4.22
C ARG A 69 -14.47 -1.30 3.04
N LEU A 70 -13.27 -1.68 2.61
CA LEU A 70 -13.11 -2.75 1.62
C LEU A 70 -13.12 -4.07 2.38
N LYS A 71 -14.09 -4.94 2.06
CA LYS A 71 -14.15 -6.27 2.70
C LYS A 71 -12.88 -7.05 2.38
N PHE A 72 -12.55 -7.99 3.26
CA PHE A 72 -11.31 -8.73 3.08
C PHE A 72 -11.27 -9.53 1.78
N ASP A 73 -12.42 -10.10 1.41
CA ASP A 73 -12.64 -10.90 0.19
C ASP A 73 -13.06 -10.04 -1.00
N ASP A 74 -12.94 -8.72 -0.89
CA ASP A 74 -13.24 -7.83 -2.01
C ASP A 74 -12.14 -7.96 -3.08
N PRO A 75 -12.50 -8.37 -4.32
CA PRO A 75 -11.53 -8.53 -5.39
C PRO A 75 -10.82 -7.22 -5.74
N GLN A 76 -11.44 -6.05 -5.51
CA GLN A 76 -10.78 -4.76 -5.70
C GLN A 76 -9.66 -4.55 -4.68
N ARG A 77 -9.85 -5.02 -3.44
CA ARG A 77 -8.84 -4.93 -2.38
C ARG A 77 -7.67 -5.86 -2.66
N GLU A 78 -7.95 -7.10 -3.02
CA GLU A 78 -6.91 -8.08 -3.37
C GLU A 78 -6.05 -7.57 -4.54
N ARG A 79 -6.71 -6.96 -5.54
CA ARG A 79 -6.00 -6.33 -6.66
C ARG A 79 -5.13 -5.16 -6.21
N LEU A 80 -5.65 -4.26 -5.37
CA LEU A 80 -4.89 -3.12 -4.85
C LEU A 80 -3.69 -3.57 -4.02
N ASP A 81 -3.88 -4.53 -3.11
CA ASP A 81 -2.81 -5.08 -2.27
C ASP A 81 -1.74 -5.79 -3.12
N HIS A 82 -2.13 -6.51 -4.17
CA HIS A 82 -1.21 -7.10 -5.14
C HIS A 82 -0.37 -6.02 -5.84
N LEU A 83 -1.03 -4.98 -6.36
CA LEU A 83 -0.35 -3.88 -7.06
C LEU A 83 0.63 -3.15 -6.15
N VAL A 84 0.24 -2.83 -4.91
CA VAL A 84 1.10 -2.15 -3.93
C VAL A 84 2.34 -3.01 -3.59
N ARG A 85 2.16 -4.31 -3.38
CA ARG A 85 3.28 -5.25 -3.16
C ARG A 85 4.20 -5.31 -4.38
N GLU A 86 3.62 -5.33 -5.58
CA GLU A 86 4.37 -5.38 -6.82
C GLU A 86 5.18 -4.10 -7.07
N VAL A 87 4.61 -2.92 -6.78
CA VAL A 87 5.35 -1.65 -6.79
C VAL A 87 6.52 -1.71 -5.84
N GLY A 88 6.32 -2.17 -4.59
CA GLY A 88 7.39 -2.27 -3.60
C GLY A 88 8.53 -3.22 -4.06
N ARG A 89 8.18 -4.40 -4.56
CA ARG A 89 9.14 -5.39 -5.08
C ARG A 89 9.92 -4.83 -6.27
N LEU A 90 9.23 -4.22 -7.23
CA LEU A 90 9.83 -3.67 -8.43
C LEU A 90 10.70 -2.46 -8.12
N ALA A 91 10.23 -1.55 -7.26
CA ALA A 91 11.00 -0.41 -6.77
C ALA A 91 12.31 -0.88 -6.10
N GLY A 92 12.23 -1.89 -5.22
CA GLY A 92 13.42 -2.52 -4.63
C GLY A 92 14.38 -3.08 -5.69
N SER A 93 13.85 -3.80 -6.68
CA SER A 93 14.66 -4.41 -7.74
C SER A 93 15.38 -3.39 -8.65
N VAL A 94 14.85 -2.17 -8.76
CA VAL A 94 15.44 -1.09 -9.56
C VAL A 94 16.17 -0.04 -8.72
N SER A 95 16.15 -0.16 -7.39
CA SER A 95 16.71 0.85 -6.47
C SER A 95 18.21 1.05 -6.64
N TRP A 96 18.95 0.01 -7.03
CA TRP A 96 20.39 0.11 -7.30
C TRP A 96 20.71 1.10 -8.44
N GLN A 97 19.77 1.35 -9.36
CA GLN A 97 19.93 2.29 -10.46
C GLN A 97 20.10 3.73 -9.98
N LEU A 98 19.63 4.05 -8.76
CA LEU A 98 19.79 5.37 -8.14
C LEU A 98 21.24 5.64 -7.75
N PHE A 99 21.97 4.59 -7.35
CA PHE A 99 23.34 4.69 -6.86
C PHE A 99 24.39 4.56 -7.98
N PHE A 100 24.04 3.89 -9.08
CA PHE A 100 24.93 3.69 -10.23
C PHE A 100 24.33 4.20 -11.54
N PRO A 101 24.26 5.53 -11.75
CA PRO A 101 23.66 6.12 -12.96
C PRO A 101 24.33 5.67 -14.27
N TRP A 102 25.66 5.45 -14.26
CA TRP A 102 26.41 4.96 -15.42
C TRP A 102 26.00 3.52 -15.78
N LEU A 103 25.81 2.65 -14.78
CA LEU A 103 25.38 1.27 -14.99
C LEU A 103 23.93 1.19 -15.45
N ARG A 104 23.06 2.08 -14.95
CA ARG A 104 21.71 2.27 -15.47
C ARG A 104 21.74 2.67 -16.95
N ALA A 105 22.61 3.60 -17.35
CA ALA A 105 22.71 4.03 -18.76
C ALA A 105 23.11 2.88 -19.68
N VAL A 106 24.11 2.08 -19.27
CA VAL A 106 24.54 0.88 -20.00
C VAL A 106 23.43 -0.17 -20.06
N MET A 107 22.78 -0.51 -18.95
CA MET A 107 21.71 -1.51 -18.95
C MET A 107 20.46 -1.05 -19.71
N SER A 108 20.19 0.26 -19.73
CA SER A 108 19.12 0.86 -20.55
C SER A 108 19.42 0.72 -22.04
N THR A 109 20.66 0.85 -22.49
CA THR A 109 21.01 0.67 -23.92
C THR A 109 20.79 -0.76 -24.41
N PHE A 110 20.88 -1.75 -23.52
CA PHE A 110 20.57 -3.15 -23.81
C PHE A 110 19.11 -3.55 -23.51
N ASN A 111 18.25 -2.60 -23.11
CA ASN A 111 16.87 -2.86 -22.66
C ASN A 111 16.76 -3.89 -21.52
N ILE A 112 17.75 -3.94 -20.62
CA ILE A 112 17.81 -4.88 -19.50
C ILE A 112 17.28 -4.18 -18.24
N GLY A 113 16.08 -4.57 -17.78
CA GLY A 113 15.55 -4.17 -16.48
C GLY A 113 14.03 -4.08 -16.39
N ASN A 114 13.50 -4.10 -15.17
CA ASN A 114 12.05 -4.09 -14.91
C ASN A 114 11.41 -2.69 -14.90
N ASN A 115 12.09 -1.68 -15.46
CA ASN A 115 11.65 -0.27 -15.41
C ASN A 115 10.29 -0.06 -16.10
N GLY A 116 10.06 -0.72 -17.25
CA GLY A 116 8.78 -0.64 -17.96
C GLY A 116 7.62 -1.27 -17.19
N THR A 117 7.86 -2.42 -16.55
CA THR A 117 6.85 -3.09 -15.70
C THR A 117 6.52 -2.24 -14.48
N LEU A 118 7.52 -1.63 -13.83
CA LEU A 118 7.29 -0.72 -12.70
C LEU A 118 6.43 0.48 -13.10
N PHE A 119 6.73 1.10 -14.24
CA PHE A 119 5.94 2.23 -14.75
C PHE A 119 4.48 1.83 -15.02
N ARG A 120 4.26 0.65 -15.62
CA ARG A 120 2.91 0.13 -15.87
C ARG A 120 2.12 -0.11 -14.58
N VAL A 121 2.71 -0.78 -13.59
CA VAL A 121 2.04 -1.07 -12.31
C VAL A 121 1.74 0.22 -11.55
N MET A 122 2.67 1.19 -11.53
CA MET A 122 2.41 2.50 -10.91
C MET A 122 1.28 3.26 -11.60
N HIS A 123 1.18 3.16 -12.93
CA HIS A 123 0.06 3.75 -13.67
C HIS A 123 -1.27 3.07 -13.33
N GLU A 124 -1.27 1.74 -13.17
CA GLU A 124 -2.48 1.02 -12.79
C GLU A 124 -2.97 1.41 -11.39
N VAL A 125 -2.06 1.53 -10.41
CA VAL A 125 -2.39 2.04 -9.06
C VAL A 125 -3.02 3.43 -9.13
N LYS A 126 -2.53 4.31 -10.01
CA LYS A 126 -3.08 5.66 -10.17
C LYS A 126 -4.55 5.66 -10.60
N ASN A 127 -5.03 4.63 -11.32
CA ASN A 127 -6.42 4.54 -11.74
C ASN A 127 -7.40 4.15 -10.61
N TYR A 128 -6.87 3.73 -9.45
CA TYR A 128 -7.68 3.43 -8.24
C TYR A 128 -7.88 4.65 -7.33
N CYS A 129 -7.12 5.73 -7.54
CA CYS A 129 -7.17 6.98 -6.76
C CYS A 129 -7.86 8.10 -7.53
#